data_AF-A0A0N4Z4R1-F1
#
_entry.id   AF-A0A0N4Z4R1-F1
#
_cell.length_a   1.000
_cell.length_b   1.000
_cell.length_c   1.000
_cell.angle_alpha   90.00
_cell.angle_beta   90.00
_cell.angle_gamma   90.00
#
_symmetry.space_group_name_H-M   'P 1'
#
loop_
_entity.id
_entity.type
_entity.pdbx_description
1 polymer ?
#
loop_
_entity_poly.entity_id
_entity_poly.type
_entity_poly.pdbx_seq_one_letter_code
_entity_poly.pdbx_strand_id
1 'polypeptide(L)'
;MLLFKKPKTVHYRKSIMAKKDKPSVPKSVTFDKSTDFSTNHRLIRVNQNSTNDCEINLNKLSRIRDNAKREKLKMKTTSKDYGKMILYYICLITMYFTFSLFVYVIFRPTIGRQPEIHGLGSFHGYEPQLNVIPMAKDPRGKTQLVRFDSSDPSSYSLYNDKIKTFLGSFKESKYSRVCNVAESNKDFVNSEDEQKRFCVKDESYKLNLMDCTEEHDFGFKYGHPCFFLTLNNHLNWVPGKLNAAYLKTHKLETFDTNHFIPIVCNGENDEDKKVLIKYGNHNGINKKYYPFLNIKGFHKGFQVIQFQGLVVDIEYTFICVAHTGNDDKKFEGKSNEVRIKIIKTQ
;
A
#
# COMPACT_ATOMS: atom_id res chain seq x y z
N MET A 1 48.36 -16.57 15.12
CA MET A 1 48.50 -16.75 13.66
C MET A 1 47.18 -17.27 13.12
N LEU A 2 46.41 -16.40 12.44
CA LEU A 2 45.42 -16.70 11.37
C LEU A 2 44.49 -15.47 11.17
N LEU A 3 45.04 -14.56 10.37
CA LEU A 3 44.48 -13.56 9.46
C LEU A 3 42.95 -13.36 9.40
N PHE A 4 42.53 -12.15 9.78
CA PHE A 4 41.26 -11.53 9.39
C PHE A 4 41.27 -11.16 7.90
N LYS A 5 40.31 -11.68 7.12
CA LYS A 5 40.11 -11.35 5.70
C LYS A 5 38.91 -10.40 5.58
N LYS A 6 39.15 -9.17 5.12
CA LYS A 6 38.13 -8.14 4.83
C LYS A 6 37.15 -8.61 3.74
N PRO A 7 35.86 -8.25 3.81
CA PRO A 7 34.90 -8.52 2.73
C PRO A 7 35.13 -7.58 1.54
N LYS A 8 35.08 -8.15 0.33
CA LYS A 8 35.23 -7.46 -0.95
C LYS A 8 33.96 -6.69 -1.32
N THR A 9 34.15 -5.47 -1.83
CA THR A 9 33.14 -4.61 -2.45
C THR A 9 32.58 -5.25 -3.73
N VAL A 10 31.25 -5.35 -3.82
CA VAL A 10 30.53 -5.83 -5.01
C VAL A 10 30.31 -4.65 -5.96
N HIS A 11 30.97 -4.68 -7.11
CA HIS A 11 30.72 -3.74 -8.21
C HIS A 11 29.50 -4.18 -9.02
N TYR A 12 28.48 -3.31 -9.10
CA TYR A 12 27.30 -3.51 -9.93
C TYR A 12 27.63 -3.23 -11.41
N ARG A 13 27.56 -4.26 -12.26
CA ARG A 13 27.83 -4.15 -13.70
C ARG A 13 26.56 -3.71 -14.42
N LYS A 14 26.52 -2.45 -14.90
CA LYS A 14 25.44 -1.92 -15.76
C LYS A 14 25.37 -2.74 -17.07
N SER A 15 24.22 -3.32 -17.39
CA SER A 15 23.95 -3.93 -18.70
C SER A 15 23.69 -2.85 -19.75
N ILE A 16 24.49 -2.88 -20.82
CA ILE A 16 24.31 -2.05 -22.01
C ILE A 16 23.39 -2.83 -22.96
N MET A 17 22.13 -2.41 -23.06
CA MET A 17 21.21 -2.83 -24.13
C MET A 17 21.52 -2.02 -25.40
N ALA A 18 22.34 -2.59 -26.28
CA ALA A 18 22.60 -2.02 -27.60
C ALA A 18 21.50 -2.47 -28.58
N LYS A 19 20.67 -1.49 -28.98
CA LYS A 19 19.70 -1.56 -30.07
C LYS A 19 20.48 -1.70 -31.39
N LYS A 20 20.22 -2.74 -32.18
CA LYS A 20 20.85 -2.95 -33.50
C LYS A 20 19.81 -2.68 -34.59
N ASP A 21 19.76 -1.45 -35.06
CA ASP A 21 19.13 -1.08 -36.32
C ASP A 21 20.08 -1.46 -37.47
N LYS A 22 19.56 -2.12 -38.51
CA LYS A 22 20.27 -2.36 -39.78
C LYS A 22 19.54 -1.61 -40.89
N PRO A 23 20.21 -0.71 -41.63
CA PRO A 23 19.68 -0.18 -42.88
C PRO A 23 20.04 -1.08 -44.07
N SER A 24 19.14 -1.06 -45.04
CA SER A 24 19.18 -1.67 -46.37
C SER A 24 20.15 -0.97 -47.35
N VAL A 25 20.44 -1.69 -48.44
CA VAL A 25 21.00 -1.30 -49.75
C VAL A 25 22.41 -1.84 -50.03
N PRO A 26 22.56 -2.79 -50.97
CA PRO A 26 23.79 -2.97 -51.73
C PRO A 26 23.70 -2.28 -53.10
N LYS A 27 24.85 -1.74 -53.47
CA LYS A 27 25.18 -0.95 -54.65
C LYS A 27 25.17 -1.79 -55.92
N SER A 28 24.81 -1.14 -57.02
CA SER A 28 25.02 -1.57 -58.40
C SER A 28 26.51 -1.79 -58.71
N VAL A 29 26.84 -2.94 -59.30
CA VAL A 29 28.08 -3.13 -60.05
C VAL A 29 27.71 -3.73 -61.41
N THR A 30 27.95 -2.93 -62.44
CA THR A 30 27.93 -3.26 -63.87
C THR A 30 29.06 -4.22 -64.21
N PHE A 31 28.75 -5.23 -65.03
CA PHE A 31 29.74 -5.97 -65.80
C PHE A 31 29.47 -5.80 -67.28
N ASP A 32 30.57 -5.64 -68.00
CA ASP A 32 30.71 -5.12 -69.35
C ASP A 32 30.23 -6.09 -70.43
N LYS A 33 29.76 -5.52 -71.54
CA LYS A 33 29.35 -6.23 -72.76
C LYS A 33 30.55 -6.36 -73.71
N SER A 34 31.10 -7.57 -73.85
CA SER A 34 31.75 -8.09 -75.07
C SER A 34 32.17 -9.52 -74.73
N THR A 35 31.75 -10.57 -75.40
CA THR A 35 31.96 -10.85 -76.83
C THR A 35 31.00 -11.96 -77.31
N ASP A 36 30.73 -11.94 -78.61
CA ASP A 36 29.93 -12.92 -79.33
C ASP A 36 30.54 -14.33 -79.34
N PHE A 37 29.71 -15.35 -79.12
CA PHE A 37 29.85 -16.63 -79.82
C PHE A 37 28.46 -17.24 -80.04
N SER A 38 28.14 -17.45 -81.32
CA SER A 38 26.88 -18.01 -81.77
C SER A 38 26.76 -19.49 -81.42
N THR A 39 25.69 -19.87 -80.72
CA THR A 39 24.99 -21.13 -80.99
C THR A 39 23.50 -20.92 -80.82
N ASN A 40 22.76 -21.24 -81.88
CA ASN A 40 21.30 -21.21 -81.92
C ASN A 40 20.73 -22.23 -80.92
N HIS A 41 20.42 -21.79 -79.70
CA HIS A 41 19.46 -22.46 -78.85
C HIS A 41 18.23 -21.56 -78.70
N ARG A 42 17.11 -22.05 -79.23
CA ARG A 42 15.77 -21.48 -79.08
C ARG A 42 15.45 -21.40 -77.58
N LEU A 43 15.68 -20.25 -76.96
CA LEU A 43 15.20 -19.97 -75.61
C LEU A 43 13.67 -19.90 -75.65
N ILE A 44 13.03 -20.96 -75.15
CA ILE A 44 11.60 -20.97 -74.86
C ILE A 44 11.39 -19.93 -73.76
N ARG A 45 10.66 -18.83 -74.05
CA ARG A 45 10.16 -17.92 -73.01
C ARG A 45 9.20 -18.71 -72.13
N VAL A 46 9.67 -19.16 -70.98
CA VAL A 46 8.80 -19.68 -69.93
C VAL A 46 8.03 -18.49 -69.36
N ASN A 47 6.70 -18.58 -69.38
CA ASN A 47 5.79 -17.56 -68.87
C ASN A 47 6.02 -17.38 -67.35
N GLN A 48 6.41 -16.18 -66.91
CA GLN A 48 6.69 -15.87 -65.50
C GLN A 48 5.45 -16.07 -64.59
N ASN A 49 4.24 -15.92 -65.12
CA ASN A 49 3.01 -16.21 -64.38
C ASN A 49 2.87 -17.72 -64.11
N SER A 50 3.27 -18.56 -65.06
CA SER A 50 3.26 -20.02 -64.89
C SER A 50 4.29 -20.49 -63.86
N THR A 51 5.45 -19.82 -63.75
CA THR A 51 6.45 -20.16 -62.72
C THR A 51 6.02 -19.71 -61.33
N ASN A 52 5.39 -18.52 -61.20
CA ASN A 52 4.88 -18.02 -59.93
C ASN A 52 3.70 -18.86 -59.41
N ASP A 53 2.78 -19.25 -60.30
CA ASP A 53 1.67 -20.15 -59.95
C ASP A 53 2.18 -21.55 -59.58
N CYS A 54 3.23 -22.03 -60.24
CA CYS A 54 3.86 -23.30 -59.88
C CYS A 54 4.55 -23.23 -58.51
N GLU A 55 5.24 -22.12 -58.19
CA GLU A 55 5.90 -21.90 -56.90
C GLU A 55 4.89 -21.73 -55.74
N ILE A 56 3.78 -21.01 -55.98
CA ILE A 56 2.68 -20.88 -55.00
C ILE A 56 2.02 -22.24 -54.75
N ASN A 57 1.76 -23.02 -55.80
CA ASN A 57 1.18 -24.35 -55.67
C ASN A 57 2.14 -25.35 -55.00
N LEU A 58 3.44 -25.26 -55.28
CA LEU A 58 4.49 -26.06 -54.63
C LEU A 58 4.60 -25.74 -53.13
N ASN A 59 4.51 -24.45 -52.76
CA ASN A 59 4.49 -23.99 -51.37
C ASN A 59 3.20 -24.40 -50.63
N LYS A 60 2.06 -24.47 -51.33
CA LYS A 60 0.81 -24.99 -50.77
C LYS A 60 0.89 -26.50 -50.55
N LEU A 61 1.46 -27.24 -51.50
CA LEU A 61 1.70 -28.68 -51.40
C LEU A 61 2.71 -29.04 -50.30
N SER A 62 3.77 -28.25 -50.13
CA SER A 62 4.74 -28.44 -49.05
C SER A 62 4.09 -28.23 -47.69
N ARG A 63 3.28 -27.17 -47.51
CA ARG A 63 2.51 -26.95 -46.27
C ARG A 63 1.52 -28.07 -45.98
N ILE A 64 0.81 -28.57 -46.99
CA ILE A 64 -0.11 -29.72 -46.84
C ILE A 64 0.66 -30.97 -46.43
N ARG A 65 1.82 -31.22 -47.05
CA ARG A 65 2.70 -32.35 -46.71
C ARG A 65 3.25 -32.22 -45.29
N ASP A 66 3.64 -31.03 -44.86
CA ASP A 66 4.13 -30.76 -43.52
C ASP A 66 3.02 -30.90 -42.47
N ASN A 67 1.81 -30.42 -42.76
CA ASN A 67 0.65 -30.61 -41.90
C ASN A 67 0.25 -32.08 -41.80
N ALA A 68 0.24 -32.83 -42.90
CA ALA A 68 0.01 -34.27 -42.90
C ALA A 68 1.11 -35.03 -42.14
N LYS A 69 2.37 -34.56 -42.21
CA LYS A 69 3.49 -35.11 -41.44
C LYS A 69 3.34 -34.82 -39.95
N ARG A 70 2.82 -33.64 -39.56
CA ARG A 70 2.49 -33.28 -38.17
C ARG A 70 1.33 -34.11 -37.63
N GLU A 71 0.25 -34.29 -38.40
CA GLU A 71 -0.88 -35.17 -38.02
C GLU A 71 -0.43 -36.63 -37.89
N LYS A 72 0.43 -37.13 -38.79
CA LYS A 72 1.06 -38.44 -38.64
C LYS A 72 1.98 -38.53 -37.42
N LEU A 73 2.71 -37.47 -37.06
CA LEU A 73 3.53 -37.41 -35.84
C LEU A 73 2.67 -37.38 -34.56
N LYS A 74 1.53 -36.67 -34.59
CA LYS A 74 0.51 -36.70 -33.53
C LYS A 74 -0.13 -38.09 -33.39
N MET A 75 -0.35 -38.81 -34.50
CA MET A 75 -0.78 -40.22 -34.47
C MET A 75 0.34 -41.18 -34.02
N LYS A 76 1.61 -40.83 -34.24
CA LYS A 76 2.77 -41.66 -33.87
C LYS A 76 3.15 -41.53 -32.39
N THR A 77 2.66 -40.50 -31.70
CA THR A 77 2.65 -40.46 -30.23
C THR A 77 1.47 -41.31 -29.79
N THR A 78 1.76 -42.50 -29.30
CA THR A 78 0.73 -43.47 -28.93
C THR A 78 -0.09 -42.89 -27.77
N SER A 79 -1.39 -43.18 -27.65
CA SER A 79 -2.18 -42.83 -26.45
C SER A 79 -1.49 -43.26 -25.14
N LYS A 80 -0.72 -44.36 -25.21
CA LYS A 80 0.18 -44.84 -24.15
C LYS A 80 1.31 -43.86 -23.81
N ASP A 81 1.88 -43.17 -24.78
CA ASP A 81 2.93 -42.17 -24.56
C ASP A 81 2.36 -40.89 -23.95
N TYR A 82 1.15 -40.49 -24.35
CA TYR A 82 0.44 -39.39 -23.71
C TYR A 82 0.11 -39.69 -22.24
N GLY A 83 -0.34 -40.93 -21.95
CA GLY A 83 -0.54 -41.42 -20.58
C GLY A 83 0.75 -41.39 -19.75
N LYS A 84 1.89 -41.79 -20.31
CA LYS A 84 3.20 -41.69 -19.65
C LYS A 84 3.61 -40.25 -19.37
N MET A 85 3.38 -39.34 -20.31
CA MET A 85 3.67 -37.91 -20.12
C MET A 85 2.80 -37.31 -19.01
N ILE A 86 1.50 -37.60 -19.00
CA ILE A 86 0.59 -37.15 -17.93
C ILE A 86 1.03 -37.72 -16.57
N LEU A 87 1.30 -39.02 -16.50
CA LEU A 87 1.74 -39.68 -15.27
C LEU A 87 3.05 -39.05 -14.76
N TYR A 88 4.00 -38.77 -15.65
CA TYR A 88 5.24 -38.08 -15.31
C TYR A 88 4.97 -36.70 -14.71
N TYR A 89 4.09 -35.88 -15.31
CA TYR A 89 3.76 -34.57 -14.77
C TYR A 89 2.98 -34.65 -13.45
N ILE A 90 2.11 -35.65 -13.26
CA ILE A 90 1.44 -35.89 -11.97
C ILE A 90 2.47 -36.21 -10.88
N CYS A 91 3.39 -37.14 -11.14
CA CYS A 91 4.48 -37.48 -10.21
C CYS A 91 5.38 -36.27 -9.92
N LEU A 92 5.70 -35.48 -10.94
CA LEU A 92 6.54 -34.29 -10.81
C LEU A 92 5.84 -33.19 -9.99
N ILE A 93 4.57 -32.92 -10.27
CA ILE A 93 3.77 -31.91 -9.55
C ILE A 93 3.55 -32.34 -8.10
N THR A 94 3.26 -33.62 -7.84
CA THR A 94 3.13 -34.14 -6.48
C THR A 94 4.44 -34.00 -5.71
N MET A 95 5.59 -34.29 -6.33
CA MET A 95 6.91 -34.04 -5.73
C MET A 95 7.15 -32.55 -5.42
N TYR A 96 6.80 -31.63 -6.32
CA TYR A 96 6.93 -30.20 -6.06
C TYR A 96 5.98 -29.71 -4.97
N PHE A 97 4.75 -30.23 -4.93
CA PHE A 97 3.77 -29.88 -3.92
C PHE A 97 4.20 -30.36 -2.54
N THR A 98 4.69 -31.60 -2.42
CA THR A 98 5.19 -32.13 -1.14
C THR A 98 6.42 -31.38 -0.66
N PHE A 99 7.36 -31.03 -1.56
CA PHE A 99 8.49 -30.17 -1.23
C PHE A 99 8.04 -28.78 -0.75
N SER A 100 7.09 -28.16 -1.46
CA SER A 100 6.54 -26.86 -1.06
C SER A 100 5.83 -26.91 0.29
N LEU A 101 5.08 -27.97 0.58
CA LEU A 101 4.43 -28.19 1.87
C LEU A 101 5.46 -28.41 2.98
N PHE A 102 6.53 -29.16 2.72
CA PHE A 102 7.62 -29.37 3.66
C PHE A 102 8.32 -28.05 4.01
N VAL A 103 8.66 -27.25 3.00
CA VAL A 103 9.20 -25.89 3.19
C VAL A 103 8.21 -25.02 3.97
N TYR A 104 6.91 -25.06 3.64
CA TYR A 104 5.88 -24.34 4.40
C TYR A 104 5.80 -24.79 5.85
N VAL A 105 5.91 -26.08 6.16
CA VAL A 105 5.85 -26.59 7.54
C VAL A 105 7.08 -26.16 8.35
N ILE A 106 8.26 -26.05 7.73
CA ILE A 106 9.47 -25.54 8.38
C ILE A 106 9.39 -24.04 8.63
N PHE A 107 8.97 -23.27 7.62
CA PHE A 107 8.95 -21.81 7.67
C PHE A 107 7.61 -21.22 8.09
N ARG A 108 6.62 -22.05 8.46
CA ARG A 108 5.37 -21.53 9.00
C ARG A 108 5.74 -20.73 10.23
N PRO A 109 5.31 -19.47 10.34
CA PRO A 109 5.56 -18.71 11.55
C PRO A 109 4.95 -19.51 12.70
N THR A 110 5.76 -19.80 13.71
CA THR A 110 5.26 -20.23 15.02
C THR A 110 4.20 -19.21 15.40
N ILE A 111 3.01 -19.64 15.81
CA ILE A 111 1.91 -18.74 16.20
C ILE A 111 2.29 -18.12 17.56
N GLY A 112 3.39 -17.37 17.59
CA GLY A 112 3.67 -16.40 18.61
C GLY A 112 2.65 -15.28 18.45
N ARG A 113 2.21 -14.70 19.56
CA ARG A 113 1.24 -13.61 19.55
C ARG A 113 1.78 -12.32 18.92
N GLN A 114 2.99 -12.29 18.38
CA GLN A 114 3.68 -11.08 17.90
C GLN A 114 4.56 -11.39 16.68
N PRO A 115 4.63 -10.50 15.67
CA PRO A 115 5.55 -10.64 14.55
C PRO A 115 7.02 -10.56 15.01
N GLU A 116 7.88 -11.42 14.46
CA GLU A 116 9.32 -11.43 14.76
C GLU A 116 10.01 -10.13 14.32
N ILE A 117 9.65 -9.61 13.14
CA ILE A 117 10.18 -8.37 12.61
C ILE A 117 9.19 -7.24 12.85
N HIS A 118 9.51 -6.36 13.80
CA HIS A 118 8.74 -5.16 14.13
C HIS A 118 9.67 -4.00 14.49
N GLY A 119 9.14 -2.77 14.53
CA GLY A 119 9.93 -1.59 14.88
C GLY A 119 10.84 -1.13 13.75
N LEU A 120 12.08 -0.78 14.10
CA LEU A 120 13.09 -0.26 13.18
C LEU A 120 13.44 -1.24 12.05
N GLY A 121 13.34 -2.55 12.31
CA GLY A 121 13.57 -3.59 11.29
C GLY A 121 12.39 -3.78 10.32
N SER A 122 11.26 -3.12 10.55
CA SER A 122 10.09 -3.26 9.67
C SER A 122 10.18 -2.32 8.46
N PHE A 123 9.62 -2.74 7.32
CA PHE A 123 9.50 -1.89 6.12
C PHE A 123 8.67 -0.61 6.35
N HIS A 124 7.78 -0.65 7.34
CA HIS A 124 6.94 0.49 7.70
C HIS A 124 7.71 1.50 8.56
N GLY A 125 8.74 1.01 9.25
CA GLY A 125 9.59 1.74 10.17
C GLY A 125 9.07 1.76 11.59
N TYR A 126 9.79 2.47 12.47
CA TYR A 126 9.44 2.53 13.89
C TYR A 126 8.21 3.40 14.16
N GLU A 127 8.03 4.46 13.38
CA GLU A 127 7.00 5.47 13.64
C GLU A 127 5.64 5.11 13.05
N PRO A 128 4.55 5.14 13.85
CA PRO A 128 3.21 4.86 13.37
C PRO A 128 2.69 6.04 12.54
N GLN A 129 1.99 5.70 11.46
CA GLN A 129 1.33 6.71 10.64
C GLN A 129 0.04 7.21 11.30
N LEU A 130 -0.24 8.50 11.10
CA LEU A 130 -1.52 9.11 11.41
C LEU A 130 -2.58 8.70 10.37
N ASN A 131 -3.72 8.24 10.83
CA ASN A 131 -4.89 7.97 10.02
C ASN A 131 -6.04 8.88 10.43
N VAL A 132 -6.95 9.08 9.49
CA VAL A 132 -8.16 9.88 9.67
C VAL A 132 -9.37 9.09 9.20
N ILE A 133 -10.44 9.14 9.99
CA ILE A 133 -11.72 8.49 9.75
C ILE A 133 -12.75 9.61 9.64
N PRO A 134 -13.66 9.62 8.64
CA PRO A 134 -14.08 8.50 7.78
C PRO A 134 -13.35 8.36 6.43
N MET A 135 -12.23 9.06 6.21
CA MET A 135 -11.54 8.98 4.92
C MET A 135 -10.99 7.58 4.67
N ALA A 136 -11.24 7.03 3.48
CA ALA A 136 -10.55 5.84 3.02
C ALA A 136 -9.25 6.24 2.28
N LYS A 137 -8.23 5.40 2.35
CA LYS A 137 -7.04 5.52 1.51
C LYS A 137 -7.36 4.91 0.14
N ASP A 138 -7.08 5.64 -0.95
CA ASP A 138 -7.02 5.08 -2.30
C ASP A 138 -5.94 3.96 -2.31
N PRO A 139 -6.08 2.89 -3.12
CA PRO A 139 -4.99 1.94 -3.42
C PRO A 139 -3.61 2.58 -3.65
N ARG A 140 -3.57 3.82 -4.16
CA ARG A 140 -2.35 4.63 -4.38
C ARG A 140 -1.83 5.36 -3.13
N GLY A 141 -2.44 5.14 -1.96
CA GLY A 141 -2.07 5.74 -0.68
C GLY A 141 -2.52 7.19 -0.48
N LYS A 142 -3.28 7.78 -1.41
CA LYS A 142 -3.81 9.15 -1.28
C LYS A 142 -5.11 9.13 -0.47
N THR A 143 -5.28 10.09 0.42
CA THR A 143 -6.53 10.27 1.17
C THR A 143 -7.65 10.70 0.23
N GLN A 144 -8.81 10.02 0.32
CA GLN A 144 -9.96 10.31 -0.54
C GLN A 144 -10.69 11.57 -0.08
N LEU A 145 -11.07 12.42 -1.04
CA LEU A 145 -11.91 13.58 -0.84
C LEU A 145 -13.24 13.21 -0.16
N VAL A 146 -13.61 13.93 0.92
CA VAL A 146 -14.93 13.84 1.55
C VAL A 146 -15.84 14.87 0.90
N ARG A 147 -16.87 14.40 0.19
CA ARG A 147 -17.88 15.24 -0.45
C ARG A 147 -19.23 14.93 0.18
N PHE A 148 -19.89 15.93 0.74
CA PHE A 148 -21.18 15.74 1.41
C PHE A 148 -22.07 16.97 1.26
N ASP A 149 -23.38 16.76 1.21
CA ASP A 149 -24.40 17.79 1.36
C ASP A 149 -25.04 17.66 2.75
N SER A 150 -25.18 18.78 3.46
CA SER A 150 -25.82 18.79 4.78
C SER A 150 -27.33 18.57 4.70
N SER A 151 -27.95 18.86 3.54
CA SER A 151 -29.39 18.73 3.30
C SER A 151 -29.80 17.31 2.92
N ASP A 152 -28.92 16.56 2.25
CA ASP A 152 -29.14 15.16 1.86
C ASP A 152 -28.40 14.17 2.78
N PRO A 153 -29.11 13.45 3.68
CA PRO A 153 -28.50 12.44 4.54
C PRO A 153 -27.85 11.27 3.80
N SER A 154 -28.31 10.98 2.58
CA SER A 154 -27.75 9.87 1.80
C SER A 154 -26.30 10.15 1.39
N SER A 155 -25.95 11.43 1.19
CA SER A 155 -24.62 11.89 0.78
C SER A 155 -23.53 11.59 1.81
N TYR A 156 -23.85 11.63 3.11
CA TYR A 156 -22.90 11.39 4.20
C TYR A 156 -23.13 10.10 4.98
N SER A 157 -24.18 9.34 4.68
CA SER A 157 -24.49 8.04 5.32
C SER A 157 -23.27 7.10 5.40
N LEU A 158 -22.54 6.96 4.28
CA LEU A 158 -21.33 6.13 4.21
C LEU A 158 -20.22 6.58 5.18
N TYR A 159 -20.09 7.89 5.41
CA TYR A 159 -19.12 8.44 6.34
C TYR A 159 -19.53 8.15 7.78
N ASN A 160 -20.82 8.30 8.10
CA ASN A 160 -21.36 7.97 9.41
C ASN A 160 -21.16 6.48 9.72
N ASP A 161 -21.43 5.59 8.77
CA ASP A 161 -21.24 4.14 8.95
C ASP A 161 -19.78 3.77 9.23
N LYS A 162 -18.83 4.43 8.56
CA LYS A 162 -17.40 4.24 8.84
C LYS A 162 -17.03 4.70 10.25
N ILE A 163 -17.57 5.83 10.70
CA ILE A 163 -17.34 6.32 12.08
C ILE A 163 -17.98 5.36 13.08
N LYS A 164 -19.22 4.92 12.87
CA LYS A 164 -19.91 3.94 13.73
C LYS A 164 -19.15 2.62 13.81
N THR A 165 -18.64 2.14 12.68
CA THR A 165 -17.82 0.91 12.63
C THR A 165 -16.53 1.09 13.44
N PHE A 166 -15.87 2.23 13.31
CA PHE A 166 -14.68 2.56 14.10
C PHE A 166 -15.00 2.60 15.61
N LEU A 167 -16.03 3.35 16.01
CA LEU A 167 -16.46 3.46 17.40
C LEU A 167 -16.97 2.11 17.97
N GLY A 168 -17.53 1.25 17.13
CA GLY A 168 -17.95 -0.11 17.51
C GLY A 168 -16.80 -0.97 18.02
N SER A 169 -15.56 -0.74 17.55
CA SER A 169 -14.38 -1.46 18.04
C SER A 169 -14.02 -1.16 19.50
N PHE A 170 -14.58 -0.09 20.08
CA PHE A 170 -14.38 0.33 21.47
C PHE A 170 -15.45 -0.19 22.43
N LYS A 171 -16.36 -1.06 21.97
CA LYS A 171 -17.38 -1.69 22.82
C LYS A 171 -16.85 -2.94 23.54
N GLU A 172 -15.77 -3.56 23.05
CA GLU A 172 -15.20 -4.79 23.64
C GLU A 172 -14.28 -4.46 24.82
N SER A 173 -14.79 -4.64 26.05
CA SER A 173 -14.06 -4.28 27.28
C SER A 173 -13.46 -5.46 28.04
N LYS A 174 -13.46 -6.68 27.47
CA LYS A 174 -13.12 -7.93 28.19
C LYS A 174 -11.76 -7.91 28.89
N TYR A 175 -10.73 -7.34 28.25
CA TYR A 175 -9.36 -7.25 28.78
C TYR A 175 -8.96 -5.81 29.12
N SER A 176 -9.96 -4.98 29.39
CA SER A 176 -9.75 -3.55 29.59
C SER A 176 -9.60 -3.21 31.08
N ARG A 177 -8.91 -2.10 31.37
CA ARG A 177 -8.79 -1.51 32.71
C ARG A 177 -9.02 -0.01 32.66
N VAL A 178 -9.50 0.55 33.76
CA VAL A 178 -9.54 2.00 33.94
C VAL A 178 -8.11 2.47 34.21
N CYS A 179 -7.69 3.54 33.55
CA CYS A 179 -6.36 4.11 33.69
C CYS A 179 -6.44 5.59 34.01
N ASN A 180 -5.60 6.00 34.95
CA ASN A 180 -5.32 7.41 35.19
C ASN A 180 -4.59 8.04 33.99
N VAL A 181 -4.56 9.37 33.93
CA VAL A 181 -3.94 10.13 32.81
C VAL A 181 -2.44 9.86 32.68
N ALA A 182 -1.75 9.60 33.79
CA ALA A 182 -0.31 9.35 33.85
C ALA A 182 0.09 7.87 33.68
N GLU A 183 -0.86 6.94 33.82
CA GLU A 183 -0.60 5.52 33.62
C GLU A 183 -0.49 5.18 32.14
N SER A 184 0.14 4.07 31.80
CA SER A 184 0.19 3.62 30.42
C SER A 184 0.17 2.11 30.29
N ASN A 185 -0.04 1.61 29.07
CA ASN A 185 0.09 0.18 28.81
C ASN A 185 1.55 -0.30 28.88
N LYS A 186 2.52 0.59 29.09
CA LYS A 186 3.96 0.26 29.12
C LYS A 186 4.29 -0.68 30.27
N ASP A 187 3.54 -0.59 31.36
CA ASP A 187 3.73 -1.38 32.57
C ASP A 187 3.53 -2.89 32.31
N PHE A 188 2.79 -3.25 31.25
CA PHE A 188 2.47 -4.64 30.87
C PHE A 188 3.33 -5.17 29.71
N VAL A 189 4.37 -4.45 29.29
CA VAL A 189 5.30 -4.92 28.25
C VAL A 189 6.12 -6.11 28.77
N ASN A 190 6.53 -6.05 30.04
CA ASN A 190 7.40 -7.04 30.69
C ASN A 190 6.68 -7.89 31.76
N SER A 191 5.38 -7.69 31.97
CA SER A 191 4.63 -8.47 32.97
C SER A 191 4.47 -9.92 32.47
N GLU A 192 4.85 -10.89 33.30
CA GLU A 192 4.54 -12.31 33.10
C GLU A 192 3.04 -12.60 33.25
N ASP A 193 2.24 -11.59 33.64
CA ASP A 193 0.79 -11.68 33.73
C ASP A 193 0.18 -12.24 32.44
N GLU A 194 -0.47 -13.40 32.60
CA GLU A 194 -1.22 -14.07 31.54
C GLU A 194 -2.38 -13.22 31.00
N GLN A 195 -2.78 -12.18 31.74
CA GLN A 195 -3.84 -11.25 31.40
C GLN A 195 -3.30 -9.85 31.14
N LYS A 196 -2.65 -9.63 29.99
CA LYS A 196 -2.32 -8.27 29.55
C LYS A 196 -3.61 -7.44 29.48
N ARG A 197 -3.69 -6.37 30.28
CA ARG A 197 -4.82 -5.44 30.27
C ARG A 197 -4.46 -4.16 29.52
N PHE A 198 -5.44 -3.54 28.89
CA PHE A 198 -5.26 -2.27 28.19
C PHE A 198 -6.16 -1.16 28.74
N CYS A 199 -5.72 0.09 28.65
CA CYS A 199 -6.52 1.24 29.05
C CYS A 199 -7.80 1.40 28.22
N VAL A 200 -8.96 1.44 28.89
CA VAL A 200 -10.24 1.78 28.25
C VAL A 200 -10.17 3.21 27.72
N LYS A 201 -10.53 3.38 26.45
CA LYS A 201 -10.82 4.69 25.87
C LYS A 201 -12.17 5.20 26.37
N ASP A 202 -12.14 6.37 27.01
CA ASP A 202 -13.36 7.12 27.31
C ASP A 202 -13.78 7.97 26.10
N GLU A 203 -15.06 8.33 26.07
CA GLU A 203 -15.66 9.22 25.07
C GLU A 203 -15.75 10.66 25.57
N SER A 204 -14.79 11.11 26.39
CA SER A 204 -14.79 12.46 26.99
C SER A 204 -14.82 13.60 25.97
N TYR A 205 -14.46 13.34 24.71
CA TYR A 205 -14.55 14.32 23.62
C TYR A 205 -15.96 14.88 23.41
N LYS A 206 -17.00 14.12 23.77
CA LYS A 206 -18.40 14.53 23.66
C LYS A 206 -18.74 15.76 24.50
N LEU A 207 -17.96 16.03 25.56
CA LEU A 207 -18.17 17.19 26.43
C LEU A 207 -17.85 18.52 25.72
N ASN A 208 -16.87 18.51 24.82
CA ASN A 208 -16.43 19.73 24.12
C ASN A 208 -16.95 19.81 22.68
N LEU A 209 -17.34 18.67 22.10
CA LEU A 209 -17.84 18.56 20.73
C LEU A 209 -19.21 17.88 20.71
N MET A 210 -20.25 18.63 21.06
CA MET A 210 -21.62 18.13 21.20
C MET A 210 -22.19 17.57 19.89
N ASP A 211 -21.77 18.12 18.74
CA ASP A 211 -22.25 17.68 17.42
C ASP A 211 -21.56 16.40 16.93
N CYS A 212 -20.45 15.99 17.55
CA CYS A 212 -19.68 14.81 17.11
C CYS A 212 -20.24 13.49 17.68
N THR A 213 -21.56 13.40 17.85
CA THR A 213 -22.26 12.21 18.36
C THR A 213 -23.03 11.52 17.25
N GLU A 214 -23.41 10.26 17.49
CA GLU A 214 -24.23 9.49 16.54
C GLU A 214 -25.61 10.13 16.31
N GLU A 215 -26.21 10.74 17.34
CA GLU A 215 -27.50 11.43 17.27
C GLU A 215 -27.46 12.67 16.35
N HIS A 216 -26.29 13.29 16.23
CA HIS A 216 -26.04 14.48 15.44
C HIS A 216 -25.35 14.17 14.11
N ASP A 217 -25.39 12.91 13.65
CA ASP A 217 -24.74 12.46 12.42
C ASP A 217 -23.27 12.88 12.34
N PHE A 218 -22.56 12.87 13.47
CA PHE A 218 -21.18 13.33 13.61
C PHE A 218 -20.93 14.71 12.98
N GLY A 219 -21.90 15.61 13.10
CA GLY A 219 -21.83 17.00 12.63
C GLY A 219 -22.05 17.20 11.14
N PHE A 220 -22.18 16.14 10.34
CA PHE A 220 -22.41 16.24 8.90
C PHE A 220 -23.74 16.93 8.57
N LYS A 221 -24.80 16.59 9.32
CA LYS A 221 -26.13 17.20 9.22
C LYS A 221 -26.13 18.73 9.38
N TYR A 222 -25.20 19.26 10.18
CA TYR A 222 -25.09 20.70 10.45
C TYR A 222 -24.05 21.41 9.58
N GLY A 223 -23.41 20.69 8.65
CA GLY A 223 -22.31 21.24 7.85
C GLY A 223 -21.02 21.45 8.65
N HIS A 224 -20.87 20.78 9.78
CA HIS A 224 -19.70 20.85 10.66
C HIS A 224 -19.13 19.45 10.92
N PRO A 225 -18.57 18.79 9.89
CA PRO A 225 -18.23 17.38 9.94
C PRO A 225 -17.12 17.09 10.95
N CYS A 226 -17.27 15.99 11.67
CA CYS A 226 -16.29 15.51 12.64
C CYS A 226 -15.41 14.41 12.05
N PHE A 227 -14.12 14.48 12.37
CA PHE A 227 -13.12 13.50 11.94
C PHE A 227 -12.38 12.94 13.15
N PHE A 228 -12.04 11.66 13.07
CA PHE A 228 -11.34 10.92 14.12
C PHE A 228 -9.92 10.63 13.66
N LEU A 229 -8.95 11.21 14.36
CA LEU A 229 -7.52 11.05 14.14
C LEU A 229 -6.97 9.96 15.06
N THR A 230 -6.36 8.92 14.49
CA THR A 230 -5.80 7.79 15.24
C THR A 230 -4.47 7.37 14.63
N LEU A 231 -3.52 6.92 15.46
CA LEU A 231 -2.30 6.32 14.96
C LEU A 231 -2.53 4.85 14.57
N ASN A 232 -1.76 4.37 13.60
CA ASN A 232 -1.66 2.95 13.28
C ASN A 232 -1.18 2.13 14.48
N ASN A 233 -1.63 0.88 14.58
CA ASN A 233 -1.15 -0.03 15.61
C ASN A 233 0.26 -0.48 15.26
N HIS A 234 1.24 0.02 16.01
CA HIS A 234 2.61 -0.45 15.94
C HIS A 234 2.96 -1.19 17.24
N LEU A 235 3.34 -2.47 17.13
CA LEU A 235 3.62 -3.32 18.28
C LEU A 235 4.75 -2.72 19.14
N ASN A 236 4.56 -2.69 20.46
CA ASN A 236 5.55 -2.23 21.45
C ASN A 236 6.06 -0.79 21.22
N TRP A 237 5.39 0.00 20.38
CA TRP A 237 5.79 1.38 20.13
C TRP A 237 5.37 2.30 21.27
N VAL A 238 6.29 3.17 21.68
CA VAL A 238 6.07 4.12 22.77
C VAL A 238 6.36 5.53 22.25
N PRO A 239 5.47 6.51 22.51
CA PRO A 239 5.74 7.91 22.18
C PRO A 239 6.99 8.43 22.89
N GLY A 240 7.79 9.21 22.18
CA GLY A 240 8.99 9.83 22.72
C GLY A 240 8.72 11.07 23.56
N LYS A 241 9.81 11.71 23.99
CA LYS A 241 9.78 13.00 24.70
C LYS A 241 10.12 14.11 23.71
N LEU A 242 9.33 15.17 23.72
CA LEU A 242 9.59 16.36 22.93
C LEU A 242 10.51 17.29 23.72
N ASN A 243 11.63 17.69 23.11
CA ASN A 243 12.57 18.62 23.72
C ASN A 243 12.06 20.06 23.62
N ALA A 244 12.46 20.94 24.56
CA ALA A 244 11.99 22.33 24.62
C ALA A 244 12.20 23.10 23.30
N ALA A 245 13.36 22.92 22.64
CA ALA A 245 13.62 23.53 21.34
C ALA A 245 12.60 23.10 20.26
N TYR A 246 12.18 21.83 20.27
CA TYR A 246 11.17 21.33 19.35
C TYR A 246 9.79 21.94 19.64
N LEU A 247 9.42 22.01 20.93
CA LEU A 247 8.15 22.59 21.37
C LEU A 247 8.01 24.04 20.91
N LYS A 248 9.08 24.84 21.06
CA LYS A 248 9.10 26.23 20.61
C LYS A 248 8.96 26.36 19.09
N THR A 249 9.74 25.58 18.33
CA THR A 249 9.69 25.60 16.86
C THR A 249 8.30 25.26 16.31
N HIS A 250 7.61 24.32 16.95
CA HIS A 250 6.29 23.85 16.51
C HIS A 250 5.11 24.50 17.25
N LYS A 251 5.37 25.51 18.10
CA LYS A 251 4.35 26.23 18.89
C LYS A 251 3.51 25.30 19.79
N LEU A 252 4.15 24.33 20.42
CA LEU A 252 3.53 23.32 21.29
C LEU A 252 3.74 23.59 22.78
N GLU A 253 4.30 24.74 23.16
CA GLU A 253 4.70 25.06 24.54
C GLU A 253 3.50 25.09 25.51
N THR A 254 2.29 25.37 25.02
CA THR A 254 1.07 25.40 25.83
C THR A 254 0.37 24.03 25.96
N PHE A 255 0.89 23.00 25.30
CA PHE A 255 0.27 21.68 25.23
C PHE A 255 0.81 20.78 26.36
N ASP A 256 -0.03 19.92 26.92
CA ASP A 256 0.44 18.86 27.82
C ASP A 256 1.11 17.73 27.02
N THR A 257 2.38 17.94 26.68
CA THR A 257 3.17 16.97 25.92
C THR A 257 3.70 15.82 26.77
N ASN A 258 3.51 15.86 28.09
CA ASN A 258 3.91 14.79 28.99
C ASN A 258 2.94 13.62 28.89
N HIS A 259 1.63 13.91 28.93
CA HIS A 259 0.59 12.89 28.88
C HIS A 259 -0.03 12.69 27.50
N PHE A 260 0.07 13.68 26.59
CA PHE A 260 -0.54 13.61 25.27
C PHE A 260 0.49 13.70 24.15
N ILE A 261 0.15 13.08 23.02
CA ILE A 261 0.82 13.22 21.72
C ILE A 261 0.12 14.38 21.00
N PRO A 262 0.76 15.55 20.88
CA PRO A 262 0.12 16.71 20.27
C PRO A 262 -0.25 16.46 18.82
N ILE A 263 -1.43 16.88 18.42
CA ILE A 263 -1.86 16.91 17.02
C ILE A 263 -2.22 18.33 16.64
N VAL A 264 -1.62 18.81 15.56
CA VAL A 264 -1.87 20.14 15.01
C VAL A 264 -2.33 19.99 13.57
N CYS A 265 -3.50 20.56 13.27
CA CYS A 265 -4.06 20.65 11.93
C CYS A 265 -4.04 22.09 11.44
N ASN A 266 -3.57 22.31 10.21
CA ASN A 266 -3.52 23.61 9.56
C ASN A 266 -4.12 23.53 8.16
N GLY A 267 -4.79 24.60 7.72
CA GLY A 267 -5.21 24.76 6.33
C GLY A 267 -4.02 24.98 5.40
N GLU A 268 -4.06 24.40 4.20
CA GLU A 268 -3.00 24.51 3.20
C GLU A 268 -3.06 25.88 2.50
N ASN A 269 -4.25 26.29 2.05
CA ASN A 269 -4.49 27.57 1.39
C ASN A 269 -5.00 28.65 2.36
N ASP A 270 -5.01 29.91 1.91
CA ASP A 270 -5.49 31.02 2.75
C ASP A 270 -6.99 30.96 3.06
N GLU A 271 -7.80 30.40 2.15
CA GLU A 271 -9.22 30.11 2.44
C GLU A 271 -9.37 28.98 3.47
N ASP A 272 -8.51 27.96 3.42
CA ASP A 272 -8.50 26.85 4.38
C ASP A 272 -8.18 27.32 5.79
N LYS A 273 -7.31 28.33 5.93
CA LYS A 273 -6.92 28.90 7.23
C LYS A 273 -8.05 29.67 7.93
N LYS A 274 -9.11 30.07 7.20
CA LYS A 274 -10.27 30.75 7.77
C LYS A 274 -11.25 29.78 8.46
N VAL A 275 -11.16 28.49 8.13
CA VAL A 275 -12.02 27.46 8.72
C VAL A 275 -11.60 27.19 10.16
N LEU A 276 -12.55 27.24 11.09
CA LEU A 276 -12.29 26.99 12.49
C LEU A 276 -12.19 25.48 12.76
N ILE A 277 -11.08 25.04 13.33
CA ILE A 277 -10.85 23.64 13.71
C ILE A 277 -10.98 23.51 15.23
N LYS A 278 -12.05 22.86 15.70
CA LYS A 278 -12.26 22.55 17.12
C LYS A 278 -11.74 21.15 17.46
N TYR A 279 -11.19 20.99 18.66
CA TYR A 279 -10.62 19.74 19.14
C TYR A 279 -11.46 19.17 20.28
N GLY A 280 -11.58 17.83 20.29
CA GLY A 280 -12.32 17.06 21.28
C GLY A 280 -11.82 17.23 22.70
N ASN A 281 -10.72 16.59 23.11
CA ASN A 281 -10.24 16.74 24.48
C ASN A 281 -8.72 16.75 24.56
N HIS A 282 -8.17 17.88 25.00
CA HIS A 282 -6.76 18.21 24.86
C HIS A 282 -6.32 18.11 23.37
N ASN A 283 -5.35 18.89 22.94
CA ASN A 283 -5.01 18.92 21.51
C ASN A 283 -4.10 17.73 21.12
N GLY A 284 -4.51 16.50 21.45
CA GLY A 284 -3.67 15.33 21.25
C GLY A 284 -4.23 14.01 21.77
N ILE A 285 -3.54 12.92 21.40
CA ILE A 285 -3.90 11.56 21.81
C ILE A 285 -3.20 11.23 23.13
N ASN A 286 -3.94 10.79 24.15
CA ASN A 286 -3.33 10.41 25.42
C ASN A 286 -2.36 9.21 25.24
N LYS A 287 -1.15 9.32 25.78
CA LYS A 287 -0.09 8.31 25.69
C LYS A 287 -0.45 7.02 26.43
N LYS A 288 -1.42 7.04 27.36
CA LYS A 288 -1.85 5.87 28.15
C LYS A 288 -2.26 4.67 27.31
N TYR A 289 -2.79 4.92 26.11
CA TYR A 289 -3.20 3.87 25.18
C TYR A 289 -2.03 3.13 24.56
N TYR A 290 -0.80 3.66 24.62
CA TYR A 290 0.39 3.02 24.05
C TYR A 290 1.26 2.40 25.15
N PRO A 291 2.01 1.33 24.84
CA PRO A 291 2.14 0.64 23.56
C PRO A 291 0.97 -0.27 23.19
N PHE A 292 0.90 -0.64 21.90
CA PHE A 292 0.04 -1.71 21.42
C PHE A 292 0.67 -3.07 21.73
N LEU A 293 -0.08 -3.93 22.43
CA LEU A 293 0.39 -5.24 22.94
C LEU A 293 -0.16 -6.45 22.17
N ASN A 294 -0.81 -6.22 21.03
CA ASN A 294 -1.54 -7.24 20.25
C ASN A 294 -2.61 -8.02 21.02
N ILE A 295 -3.36 -7.30 21.88
CA ILE A 295 -4.49 -7.84 22.64
C ILE A 295 -5.76 -7.68 21.79
N LYS A 296 -6.57 -8.73 21.71
CA LYS A 296 -7.88 -8.65 21.04
C LYS A 296 -8.80 -7.67 21.78
N GLY A 297 -9.52 -6.84 21.04
CA GLY A 297 -10.39 -5.80 21.60
C GLY A 297 -9.64 -4.57 22.11
N PHE A 298 -8.34 -4.42 21.82
CA PHE A 298 -7.55 -3.26 22.26
C PHE A 298 -8.13 -1.91 21.79
N HIS A 299 -8.31 -0.98 22.73
CA HIS A 299 -8.76 0.38 22.44
C HIS A 299 -7.59 1.26 22.01
N LYS A 300 -7.63 1.74 20.78
CA LYS A 300 -6.64 2.67 20.23
C LYS A 300 -6.85 4.09 20.76
N GLY A 301 -5.77 4.83 20.95
CA GLY A 301 -5.87 6.26 21.20
C GLY A 301 -6.36 7.01 19.96
N PHE A 302 -7.36 7.87 20.13
CA PHE A 302 -7.80 8.79 19.07
C PHE A 302 -8.14 10.17 19.62
N GLN A 303 -8.06 11.15 18.72
CA GLN A 303 -8.45 12.55 18.90
C GLN A 303 -9.58 12.87 17.92
N VAL A 304 -10.56 13.67 18.36
CA VAL A 304 -11.64 14.14 17.49
C VAL A 304 -11.38 15.59 17.11
N ILE A 305 -11.64 15.91 15.85
CA ILE A 305 -11.63 17.29 15.35
C ILE A 305 -12.93 17.59 14.63
N GLN A 306 -13.38 18.83 14.70
CA GLN A 306 -14.58 19.32 14.00
C GLN A 306 -14.22 20.54 13.18
N PHE A 307 -14.60 20.55 11.91
CA PHE A 307 -14.43 21.70 11.02
C PHE A 307 -15.70 22.55 11.03
N GLN A 308 -15.58 23.83 11.34
CA GLN A 308 -16.71 24.78 11.39
C GLN A 308 -16.48 25.95 10.43
N GLY A 309 -17.57 26.49 9.87
CA GLY A 309 -17.51 27.60 8.91
C GLY A 309 -17.15 27.17 7.48
N LEU A 310 -17.46 25.93 7.10
CA LEU A 310 -17.30 25.46 5.71
C LEU A 310 -18.35 26.12 4.80
N VAL A 311 -17.87 26.76 3.75
CA VAL A 311 -18.70 27.31 2.67
C VAL A 311 -19.00 26.23 1.64
N VAL A 312 -20.16 26.32 0.99
CA VAL A 312 -20.60 25.39 -0.05
C VAL A 312 -19.73 25.54 -1.31
N ASP A 313 -19.48 24.44 -1.99
CA ASP A 313 -18.76 24.31 -3.27
C ASP A 313 -17.31 24.82 -3.28
N ILE A 314 -16.68 24.89 -2.10
CA ILE A 314 -15.24 25.14 -1.94
C ILE A 314 -14.53 23.84 -1.53
N GLU A 315 -13.42 23.52 -2.20
CA GLU A 315 -12.51 22.43 -1.79
C GLU A 315 -11.52 22.94 -0.76
N TYR A 316 -11.63 22.42 0.46
CA TYR A 316 -10.71 22.70 1.55
C TYR A 316 -9.68 21.58 1.70
N THR A 317 -8.42 21.96 1.91
CA THR A 317 -7.36 20.99 2.24
C THR A 317 -6.68 21.33 3.57
N PHE A 318 -6.67 20.36 4.49
CA PHE A 318 -6.03 20.47 5.79
C PHE A 318 -4.91 19.45 5.93
N ILE A 319 -3.82 19.85 6.58
CA ILE A 319 -2.70 18.99 6.91
C ILE A 319 -2.65 18.86 8.43
N CYS A 320 -2.84 17.64 8.93
CA CYS A 320 -2.73 17.30 10.34
C CYS A 320 -1.44 16.53 10.60
N VAL A 321 -0.67 16.95 11.60
CA VAL A 321 0.61 16.34 11.98
C VAL A 321 0.54 15.86 13.42
N ALA A 322 0.98 14.62 13.67
CA ALA A 322 1.16 14.08 15.02
C ALA A 322 2.63 14.20 15.47
N HIS A 323 2.85 14.91 16.57
CA HIS A 323 4.18 15.13 17.15
C HIS A 323 4.50 14.04 18.18
N THR A 324 5.06 12.94 17.70
CA THR A 324 5.28 11.71 18.49
C THR A 324 6.53 11.73 19.36
N GLY A 325 7.51 12.57 19.05
CA GLY A 325 8.75 12.69 19.81
C GLY A 325 9.81 11.62 19.54
N ASN A 326 9.67 10.82 18.48
CA ASN A 326 10.76 9.97 17.97
C ASN A 326 11.10 10.33 16.50
N ASP A 327 11.21 11.63 16.21
CA ASP A 327 11.49 12.11 14.85
C ASP A 327 12.84 11.61 14.31
N ASP A 328 13.79 11.33 15.19
CA ASP A 328 15.10 10.70 14.91
C ASP A 328 14.99 9.27 14.38
N LYS A 329 13.87 8.58 14.65
CA LYS A 329 13.60 7.20 14.23
C LYS A 329 12.67 7.11 13.01
N LYS A 330 12.33 8.25 12.40
CA LYS A 330 11.54 8.29 11.17
C LYS A 330 12.36 7.79 9.99
N PHE A 331 11.73 7.01 9.12
CA PHE A 331 12.29 6.69 7.82
C PHE A 331 12.36 7.96 6.96
N GLU A 332 13.47 8.14 6.23
CA GLU A 332 13.63 9.25 5.31
C GLU A 332 12.45 9.35 4.34
N GLY A 333 11.86 10.55 4.25
CA GLY A 333 10.72 10.84 3.37
C GLY A 333 9.34 10.44 3.90
N LYS A 334 9.21 9.89 5.11
CA LYS A 334 7.91 9.61 5.75
C LYS A 334 7.61 10.60 6.87
N SER A 335 6.55 11.39 6.70
CA SER A 335 6.02 12.30 7.73
C SER A 335 4.81 11.66 8.43
N ASN A 336 4.64 11.92 9.73
CA ASN A 336 3.45 11.52 10.51
C ASN A 336 2.30 12.50 10.26
N GLU A 337 2.03 12.74 8.98
CA GLU A 337 1.02 13.68 8.53
C GLU A 337 -0.11 12.97 7.79
N VAL A 338 -1.29 13.56 7.85
CA VAL A 338 -2.44 13.14 7.06
C VAL A 338 -3.08 14.37 6.43
N ARG A 339 -3.43 14.26 5.15
CA ARG A 339 -4.13 15.31 4.41
C ARG A 339 -5.61 15.03 4.39
N ILE A 340 -6.42 16.00 4.80
CA ILE A 340 -7.88 15.93 4.83
C ILE A 340 -8.39 16.86 3.75
N LYS A 341 -9.20 16.33 2.84
CA LYS A 341 -9.83 17.10 1.76
C LYS A 341 -11.33 17.05 1.92
N ILE A 342 -11.97 18.20 1.93
CA ILE A 342 -13.41 18.35 2.21
C ILE A 342 -14.04 19.26 1.17
N ILE A 343 -15.18 18.85 0.62
CA ILE A 343 -16.10 19.71 -0.13
C ILE A 343 -17.49 19.54 0.46
N LYS A 344 -18.08 20.67 0.90
CA LYS A 344 -19.50 20.73 1.27
C LYS A 344 -20.30 21.11 0.03
N THR A 345 -21.24 20.29 -0.38
CA THR A 345 -22.16 20.55 -1.49
C THR A 345 -23.52 21.03 -0.98
N GLN A 346 -24.39 21.44 -1.90
CA GLN A 346 -25.76 21.86 -1.64
C GLN A 346 -26.75 21.04 -2.47
#